data_AF-A0A699U2P2-F1
#
_entry.id   AF-A0A699U2P2-F1
#
_cell.length_a   1.000
_cell.length_b   1.000
_cell.length_c   1.000
_cell.angle_alpha   90.00
_cell.angle_beta   90.00
_cell.angle_gamma   90.00
#
_symmetry.space_group_name_H-M   'P 1'
#
loop_
_entity.id
_entity.type
_entity.pdbx_description
1 polymer ?
#
loop_
_entity_poly.entity_id
_entity_poly.type
_entity_poly.pdbx_seq_one_letter_code
_entity_poly.pdbx_strand_id
1 'polypeptide(L)'
;MFHGGTTRGFMNGANFKGDTSHYEPQVSSYDYDAPLDEAGNATAKFRAFREVITKYRPAGAPALPPVPAAKPSRASAEAARPARLRRGYGERPARGHPRPARAPGQPAPDAARRQGAARYSGGKPGPD
;
A
#
# COMPACT_ATOMS: atom_id res chain seq x y z
N MET A 1 -12.86 1.73 -9.89
CA MET A 1 -13.39 2.35 -8.64
C MET A 1 -13.97 3.73 -8.95
N PHE A 2 -14.85 4.30 -8.10
CA PHE A 2 -15.22 5.73 -8.20
C PHE A 2 -14.14 6.63 -7.60
N HIS A 3 -13.63 6.24 -6.43
CA HIS A 3 -12.41 6.74 -5.81
C HIS A 3 -11.73 5.54 -5.16
N GLY A 4 -10.46 5.29 -5.47
CA GLY A 4 -9.75 4.13 -4.93
C GLY A 4 -8.80 4.46 -3.77
N GLY A 5 -8.11 5.60 -3.81
CA GLY A 5 -7.26 6.08 -2.71
C GLY A 5 -5.93 5.32 -2.59
N THR A 6 -5.52 5.02 -1.35
CA THR A 6 -4.22 4.40 -1.05
C THR A 6 -4.41 3.17 -0.17
N THR A 7 -3.76 2.07 -0.53
CA THR A 7 -3.57 0.94 0.37
C THR A 7 -2.42 1.23 1.34
N ARG A 8 -2.78 1.60 2.57
CA ARG A 8 -1.81 2.06 3.59
C ARG A 8 -1.00 0.91 4.19
N GLY A 9 0.22 1.22 4.62
CA GLY A 9 1.09 0.28 5.34
C GLY A 9 1.38 -0.97 4.52
N PHE A 10 1.25 -2.15 5.13
CA PHE A 10 1.46 -3.46 4.49
C PHE A 10 0.14 -4.15 4.15
N MET A 11 -0.90 -3.37 3.85
CA MET A 11 -2.23 -3.90 3.52
C MET A 11 -2.37 -4.25 2.04
N ASN A 12 -1.30 -4.12 1.24
CA ASN A 12 -1.36 -4.39 -0.20
C ASN A 12 -1.58 -5.88 -0.48
N GLY A 13 -2.40 -6.14 -1.50
CA GLY A 13 -2.62 -7.48 -2.00
C GLY A 13 -1.47 -7.95 -2.90
N ALA A 14 -1.65 -9.16 -3.42
CA ALA A 14 -0.85 -9.69 -4.50
C ALA A 14 -1.71 -10.63 -5.34
N ASN A 15 -1.35 -10.75 -6.61
CA ASN A 15 -1.99 -11.68 -7.52
C ASN A 15 -1.10 -12.89 -7.76
N PHE A 16 -1.74 -13.99 -8.13
CA PHE A 16 -1.10 -15.20 -8.63
C PHE A 16 -1.97 -15.77 -9.73
N LYS A 17 -1.38 -16.12 -10.88
CA LYS A 17 -2.14 -16.53 -12.08
C LYS A 17 -2.29 -18.04 -12.25
N GLY A 18 -1.81 -18.84 -11.29
CA GLY A 18 -2.03 -20.29 -11.29
C GLY A 18 -1.08 -21.10 -12.19
N ASP A 19 -0.14 -20.46 -12.85
CA ASP A 19 0.88 -21.04 -13.73
C ASP A 19 2.30 -20.84 -13.13
N THR A 20 3.35 -21.01 -13.94
CA THR A 20 4.75 -20.71 -13.55
C THR A 20 5.03 -19.21 -13.36
N SER A 21 4.02 -18.33 -13.43
CA SER A 21 4.19 -16.90 -13.20
C SER A 21 4.68 -16.59 -11.79
N HIS A 22 5.40 -15.48 -11.70
CA HIS A 22 5.96 -14.97 -10.46
C HIS A 22 4.87 -14.35 -9.57
N TYR A 23 5.17 -14.23 -8.27
CA TYR A 23 4.35 -13.47 -7.33
C TYR A 23 4.23 -12.00 -7.78
N GLU A 24 3.00 -11.49 -7.91
CA GLU A 24 2.71 -10.13 -8.41
C GLU A 24 2.20 -9.24 -7.26
N PRO A 25 3.08 -8.59 -6.47
CA PRO A 25 2.65 -7.66 -5.43
C PRO A 25 2.00 -6.42 -6.04
N GLN A 26 0.87 -6.03 -5.48
CA GLN A 26 0.20 -4.79 -5.89
C GLN A 26 0.87 -3.59 -5.22
N VAL A 27 0.96 -2.48 -5.95
CA VAL A 27 1.48 -1.21 -5.43
C VAL A 27 0.56 -0.61 -4.37
N SER A 28 1.09 0.30 -3.54
CA SER A 28 0.29 0.98 -2.51
C SER A 28 -0.71 1.97 -3.08
N SER A 29 -0.40 2.62 -4.20
CA SER A 29 -1.37 3.49 -4.86
C SER A 29 -2.55 2.65 -5.35
N TYR A 30 -3.75 3.07 -5.00
CA TYR A 30 -4.98 2.46 -5.45
C TYR A 30 -5.83 3.48 -6.23
N ASP A 31 -5.16 4.45 -6.90
CA ASP A 31 -5.77 5.46 -7.77
C ASP A 31 -6.77 4.84 -8.76
N TYR A 32 -6.38 3.70 -9.34
CA TYR A 32 -7.21 2.88 -10.23
C TYR A 32 -7.59 3.58 -11.55
N ASP A 33 -6.97 4.71 -11.89
CA ASP A 33 -7.47 5.58 -12.97
C ASP A 33 -8.97 5.87 -12.77
N ALA A 34 -9.35 6.11 -11.51
CA ALA A 34 -10.73 6.35 -11.12
C ALA A 34 -11.18 7.79 -11.50
N PRO A 35 -12.49 8.06 -11.49
CA PRO A 35 -13.01 9.43 -11.60
C PRO A 35 -12.37 10.40 -10.60
N LEU A 36 -12.09 9.97 -9.37
CA LEU A 36 -11.29 10.74 -8.42
C LEU A 36 -9.90 10.12 -8.29
N ASP A 37 -8.87 10.97 -8.35
CA ASP A 37 -7.47 10.53 -8.16
C ASP A 37 -7.23 9.99 -6.73
N GLU A 38 -6.05 9.45 -6.47
CA GLU A 38 -5.65 8.93 -5.15
C GLU A 38 -5.83 9.95 -4.01
N ALA A 39 -5.66 11.25 -4.28
CA ALA A 39 -5.86 12.32 -3.29
C ALA A 39 -7.34 12.77 -3.15
N GLY A 40 -8.22 12.27 -4.02
CA GLY A 40 -9.65 12.55 -4.06
C GLY A 40 -10.04 13.76 -4.91
N ASN A 41 -9.16 14.24 -5.80
CA ASN A 41 -9.48 15.33 -6.72
C ASN A 41 -10.18 14.82 -7.97
N ALA A 42 -11.08 15.63 -8.52
CA ALA A 42 -11.79 15.31 -9.76
C ALA A 42 -10.84 15.25 -10.97
N THR A 43 -10.80 14.11 -11.66
CA THR A 43 -10.04 13.92 -12.90
C THR A 43 -10.84 14.36 -14.12
N ALA A 44 -10.24 14.25 -15.32
CA ALA A 44 -10.96 14.43 -16.58
C ALA A 44 -12.13 13.43 -16.72
N LYS A 45 -11.93 12.19 -16.25
CA LYS A 45 -12.94 11.12 -16.30
C LYS A 45 -14.18 11.45 -15.44
N PHE A 46 -13.99 12.05 -14.26
CA PHE A 46 -15.11 12.54 -13.45
C PHE A 46 -15.92 13.61 -14.18
N ARG A 47 -15.25 14.57 -14.84
CA ARG A 47 -15.93 15.66 -15.57
C ARG A 47 -16.76 15.10 -16.73
N ALA A 48 -16.18 14.17 -17.50
CA ALA A 48 -16.90 13.48 -18.57
C ALA A 48 -18.15 12.72 -18.07
N PHE A 49 -18.03 11.97 -16.96
CA PHE A 49 -19.21 11.32 -16.36
C PHE A 49 -20.25 12.32 -15.88
N ARG A 50 -19.82 13.42 -15.26
CA ARG A 50 -20.71 14.47 -14.78
C ARG A 50 -21.48 15.12 -15.94
N GLU A 51 -20.85 15.36 -17.07
CA GLU A 51 -21.50 15.90 -18.28
C GLU A 51 -22.61 14.96 -18.78
N VAL A 52 -22.29 13.66 -18.91
CA VAL A 52 -23.27 12.65 -19.31
C VAL A 52 -24.42 12.59 -18.30
N ILE A 53 -24.12 12.49 -17.01
CA ILE A 53 -25.14 12.46 -15.96
C ILE A 53 -26.04 13.69 -16.08
N THR A 54 -25.47 14.88 -16.28
CA THR A 54 -26.22 16.14 -16.41
C THR A 54 -27.21 16.10 -17.57
N LYS A 55 -26.83 15.51 -18.71
CA LYS A 55 -27.68 15.39 -19.90
C LYS A 55 -28.93 14.53 -19.68
N TYR A 56 -28.84 13.51 -18.82
CA TYR A 56 -29.89 12.52 -18.64
C TYR A 56 -30.67 12.68 -17.32
N ARG A 57 -30.63 13.86 -16.70
CA ARG A 57 -31.38 14.13 -15.46
C ARG A 57 -32.85 14.42 -15.76
N PRO A 58 -33.77 14.06 -14.84
CA PRO A 58 -35.17 14.47 -14.96
C PRO A 58 -35.32 15.99 -15.10
N ALA A 59 -36.31 16.42 -15.88
CA ALA A 59 -36.66 17.82 -15.99
C ALA A 59 -37.01 18.40 -14.60
N GLY A 60 -36.49 19.59 -14.30
CA GLY A 60 -36.69 20.25 -13.00
C GLY A 60 -35.79 19.75 -11.86
N ALA A 61 -34.90 18.79 -12.10
CA ALA A 61 -33.97 18.33 -11.07
C ALA A 61 -33.00 19.46 -10.65
N PRO A 62 -32.74 19.68 -9.35
CA PRO A 62 -31.84 20.73 -8.86
C PRO A 62 -30.46 20.63 -9.50
N ALA A 63 -29.76 21.74 -9.76
CA ALA A 63 -28.41 21.68 -10.34
C ALA A 63 -27.46 20.80 -9.50
N LEU A 64 -26.55 20.09 -10.17
CA LEU A 64 -25.54 19.29 -9.46
C LEU A 64 -24.62 20.20 -8.65
N PRO A 65 -24.19 19.79 -7.44
CA PRO A 65 -23.32 20.61 -6.58
C PRO A 65 -22.00 20.92 -7.29
N PRO A 66 -21.37 22.10 -7.05
CA PRO A 66 -20.11 22.45 -7.69
C PRO A 66 -19.02 21.44 -7.37
N VAL A 67 -18.06 21.29 -8.28
CA VAL A 67 -16.91 20.41 -8.06
C VAL A 67 -15.96 21.10 -7.08
N PRO A 68 -15.55 20.45 -5.98
CA PRO A 68 -14.58 21.02 -5.05
C PRO A 68 -13.25 21.36 -5.74
N ALA A 69 -12.60 22.43 -5.29
CA ALA A 69 -11.26 22.79 -5.74
C ALA A 69 -10.26 21.66 -5.41
N ALA A 70 -9.28 21.46 -6.28
CA ALA A 70 -8.23 20.47 -6.07
C ALA A 70 -7.39 20.82 -4.84
N LYS A 71 -7.01 19.80 -4.08
CA LYS A 71 -6.12 19.95 -2.93
C LYS A 71 -4.72 20.35 -3.40
N PRO A 72 -4.06 21.33 -2.75
CA PRO A 72 -2.71 21.73 -3.12
C PRO A 72 -1.73 20.58 -2.86
N SER A 73 -0.84 20.32 -3.82
CA SER A 73 0.33 19.47 -3.60
C SER A 73 1.49 20.30 -3.05
N ARG A 74 2.36 19.68 -2.25
CA ARG A 74 3.61 20.28 -1.79
C ARG A 74 4.75 19.36 -2.18
N ALA A 75 5.88 19.94 -2.58
CA ALA A 75 7.10 19.18 -2.76
C ALA A 75 7.53 18.60 -1.41
N SER A 76 8.00 17.36 -1.42
CA SER A 76 8.62 16.77 -0.24
C SER A 76 9.88 17.54 0.12
N ALA A 77 10.05 17.82 1.41
CA ALA A 77 11.32 18.35 1.91
C ALA A 77 12.42 17.30 1.77
N GLU A 78 13.66 17.76 1.60
CA GLU A 78 14.81 16.87 1.55
C GLU A 78 14.94 16.09 2.87
N ALA A 79 15.08 14.77 2.76
CA ALA A 79 15.16 13.89 3.92
C ALA A 79 16.49 14.11 4.66
N ALA A 80 16.43 14.19 5.99
CA ALA A 80 17.62 14.15 6.82
C ALA A 80 18.45 12.87 6.57
N ARG A 81 19.76 12.93 6.85
CA ARG A 81 20.71 11.83 6.60
C ARG A 81 20.13 10.47 7.02
N PRO A 82 20.17 9.44 6.16
CA PRO A 82 19.59 8.14 6.49
C PRO A 82 20.34 7.53 7.67
N ALA A 83 19.61 7.23 8.75
CA ALA A 83 20.13 6.36 9.80
C ALA A 83 20.33 4.98 9.19
N ARG A 84 21.58 4.51 9.14
CA ARG A 84 21.83 3.12 8.75
C ARG A 84 21.09 2.23 9.72
N LEU A 85 20.36 1.25 9.18
CA LEU A 85 19.75 0.18 9.96
C LEU A 85 20.84 -0.80 10.47
N ARG A 86 21.84 -0.29 11.18
CA ARG A 86 22.84 -1.07 11.91
C ARG A 86 23.00 -0.45 13.30
N ARG A 87 22.93 -1.33 14.31
CA ARG A 87 23.24 -1.06 15.73
C ARG A 87 22.12 -0.37 16.54
N GLY A 88 21.02 -1.08 16.78
CA GLY A 88 19.96 -0.59 17.68
C GLY A 88 18.95 -1.64 18.15
N TYR A 89 19.27 -2.94 18.06
CA TYR A 89 18.41 -4.04 18.57
C TYR A 89 19.12 -4.87 19.65
N GLY A 90 20.15 -4.31 20.28
CA GLY A 90 20.72 -4.85 21.54
C GLY A 90 19.90 -4.46 22.76
N GLU A 91 19.07 -3.42 22.65
CA GLU A 91 18.13 -3.00 23.70
C GLU A 91 16.71 -3.21 23.17
N ARG A 92 16.00 -4.14 23.83
CA ARG A 92 14.65 -4.60 23.49
C ARG A 92 13.62 -3.44 23.54
N PRO A 93 12.44 -3.57 22.87
CA PRO A 93 11.76 -4.83 22.59
C PRO A 93 11.45 -5.03 21.10
N ALA A 94 12.05 -6.06 20.52
CA ALA A 94 11.24 -6.92 19.68
C ALA A 94 10.10 -7.42 20.56
N ARG A 95 8.85 -7.04 20.26
CA ARG A 95 7.70 -7.85 20.68
C ARG A 95 7.87 -9.23 20.05
N GLY A 96 8.61 -10.11 20.73
CA GLY A 96 9.05 -11.41 20.24
C GLY A 96 10.40 -11.78 20.83
N HIS A 97 10.42 -12.82 21.66
CA HIS A 97 11.65 -13.51 22.02
C HIS A 97 12.30 -14.09 20.75
N PRO A 98 13.64 -14.10 20.63
CA PRO A 98 14.30 -14.86 19.58
C PRO A 98 13.80 -16.30 19.66
N ARG A 99 13.23 -16.80 18.57
CA ARG A 99 12.74 -18.17 18.45
C ARG A 99 13.80 -19.00 17.72
N PRO A 100 14.00 -20.27 18.10
CA PRO A 100 14.93 -21.16 17.41
C PRO A 100 14.58 -21.25 15.92
N ALA A 101 15.60 -21.40 15.08
CA ALA A 101 15.44 -21.57 13.64
C ALA A 101 14.61 -22.83 13.34
N ARG A 102 13.61 -22.70 12.47
CA ARG A 102 12.78 -23.83 12.00
C ARG A 102 13.45 -24.53 10.82
N ALA A 103 13.06 -25.79 10.60
CA ALA A 103 13.36 -26.53 9.39
C ALA A 103 12.83 -25.79 8.14
N PRO A 104 13.48 -25.94 6.97
CA PRO A 104 13.01 -25.36 5.71
C PRO A 104 11.56 -25.75 5.41
N GLY A 105 10.75 -24.79 4.95
CA GLY A 105 9.36 -25.05 4.51
C GLY A 105 8.27 -24.81 5.55
N GLN A 106 8.60 -24.46 6.80
CA GLN A 106 7.57 -24.04 7.75
C GLN A 106 7.20 -22.56 7.56
N PRO A 107 5.89 -22.19 7.56
CA PRO A 107 5.47 -20.81 7.50
C PRO A 107 6.03 -20.01 8.69
N ALA A 108 6.20 -18.70 8.48
CA ALA A 108 6.65 -17.75 9.49
C ALA A 108 5.87 -17.93 10.81
N PRO A 109 6.51 -17.67 11.98
CA PRO A 109 5.91 -17.97 13.28
C PRO A 109 4.51 -17.36 13.43
N ASP A 110 3.61 -18.14 14.04
CA ASP A 110 2.25 -17.83 14.51
C ASP A 110 1.74 -16.41 14.22
N ALA A 111 0.61 -16.36 13.49
CA ALA A 111 -0.55 -15.46 13.48
C ALA A 111 -0.54 -14.04 14.13
N ALA A 112 0.39 -13.69 15.02
CA ALA A 112 0.48 -12.42 15.73
C ALA A 112 1.23 -11.32 14.96
N ARG A 113 2.14 -11.64 14.03
CA ARG A 113 2.74 -10.66 13.10
C ARG A 113 2.38 -11.02 11.66
N ARG A 114 1.24 -10.50 11.20
CA ARG A 114 0.73 -10.76 9.85
C ARG A 114 1.43 -9.94 8.74
N GLN A 115 2.19 -8.92 9.12
CA GLN A 115 2.74 -7.90 8.21
C GLN A 115 4.10 -7.39 8.68
N GLY A 116 4.92 -6.88 7.77
CA GLY A 116 6.24 -6.30 8.04
C GLY A 116 7.40 -7.26 7.76
N ALA A 117 8.59 -6.94 8.29
CA ALA A 117 9.81 -7.71 8.04
C ALA A 117 10.17 -8.65 9.19
N ALA A 118 10.77 -9.80 8.85
CA ALA A 118 11.41 -10.72 9.79
C ALA A 118 12.93 -10.79 9.52
N ARG A 119 13.72 -11.09 10.56
CA ARG A 119 15.17 -11.31 10.44
C ARG A 119 15.51 -12.74 10.81
N TYR A 120 16.39 -13.34 10.02
CA TYR A 120 16.95 -14.67 10.26
C TYR A 120 18.47 -14.55 10.40
N SER A 121 19.05 -15.30 11.33
CA SER A 121 20.50 -15.38 11.55
C SER A 121 20.88 -16.82 11.89
N GLY A 122 21.99 -17.30 11.34
CA GLY A 122 22.56 -18.61 11.65
C GLY A 122 24.08 -18.58 11.48
N GLY A 123 24.79 -19.41 12.24
CA GLY A 123 26.21 -19.67 12.04
C GLY A 123 26.41 -20.88 11.14
N LYS A 124 27.37 -20.82 10.22
CA LYS A 124 27.88 -22.05 9.59
C LYS A 124 28.88 -22.69 10.56
N PRO A 125 28.79 -23.99 10.87
CA PRO A 125 29.86 -24.67 11.58
C PRO A 125 31.15 -24.57 10.74
N GLY A 126 32.28 -24.31 11.40
CA GLY A 126 33.59 -24.32 10.75
C GLY A 126 33.95 -25.74 10.29
N PRO A 127 34.86 -25.90 9.32
CA PRO A 127 35.41 -27.22 9.00
C PRO A 127 36.15 -27.77 10.24
N ASP A 128 35.93 -29.04 10.56
CA ASP A 128 36.64 -29.80 11.60
C ASP A 128 38.12 -29.99 11.27
#